data_AF-A0A2M6YTC5-F1
#
_entry.id   AF-A0A2M6YTC5-F1
#
_cell.length_a   1.000
_cell.length_b   1.000
_cell.length_c   1.000
_cell.angle_alpha   90.00
_cell.angle_beta   90.00
_cell.angle_gamma   90.00
#
_symmetry.space_group_name_H-M   'P 1'
#
loop_
_entity.id
_entity.type
_entity.pdbx_description
1 polymer ?
#
loop_
_entity_poly.entity_id
_entity_poly.type
_entity_poly.pdbx_seq_one_letter_code
_entity_poly.pdbx_strand_id
1 'polypeptide(L)' 'MVISIVKKTFIFIGYIPKNNNLYNSLEIIGYKLIYKPVVKLEKHNKKIKGNIDAELILYSTIEFPNYDKAILVSGDGDF' A
#
# COMPACT_ATOMS: atom_id res chain seq x y z
N MET A 1 2.62 -27.40 -15.80
CA MET A 1 3.25 -26.26 -15.09
C MET A 1 2.25 -25.11 -15.11
N VAL A 2 1.60 -24.80 -13.99
CA VAL A 2 0.65 -23.68 -13.91
C VAL A 2 1.45 -22.44 -13.55
N ILE A 3 1.56 -21.50 -14.47
CA ILE A 3 2.17 -20.19 -14.21
C ILE A 3 1.14 -19.42 -13.37
N SER A 4 1.43 -19.19 -12.08
CA SER A 4 0.61 -18.36 -11.22
C SER A 4 0.85 -16.89 -11.55
N ILE A 5 -0.03 -16.32 -12.38
CA ILE A 5 -0.02 -14.89 -12.71
C ILE A 5 -0.72 -14.12 -11.59
N VAL A 6 -0.10 -13.04 -11.12
CA VAL A 6 -0.71 -12.11 -10.16
C VAL A 6 -1.88 -11.38 -10.86
N LYS A 7 -3.10 -11.56 -10.34
CA LYS A 7 -4.33 -10.97 -10.93
C LYS A 7 -4.63 -9.55 -10.45
N LYS A 8 -4.28 -9.23 -9.20
CA LYS A 8 -4.50 -7.94 -8.55
C LYS A 8 -3.25 -7.56 -7.77
N THR A 9 -2.87 -6.30 -7.84
CA THR A 9 -1.72 -5.78 -7.09
C THR A 9 -2.08 -4.45 -6.45
N PHE A 10 -1.78 -4.32 -5.16
CA PHE A 10 -2.09 -3.13 -4.37
C PHE A 10 -0.82 -2.54 -3.78
N ILE A 11 -0.74 -1.22 -3.71
CA ILE A 11 0.31 -0.50 -2.99
C ILE A 11 -0.35 0.44 -1.98
N PHE A 12 -0.03 0.26 -0.71
CA PHE A 12 -0.47 1.14 0.37
C PHE A 12 0.56 2.26 0.53
N ILE A 13 0.13 3.50 0.37
CA ILE A 13 1.06 4.65 0.33
C ILE A 13 0.47 5.90 0.97
N GLY A 14 1.29 6.61 1.73
CA GLY A 14 0.94 7.94 2.23
C GLY A 14 0.84 8.94 1.08
N TYR A 15 -0.29 9.65 0.99
CA TYR A 15 -0.50 10.64 -0.06
C TYR A 15 0.24 11.96 0.23
N ILE A 16 1.13 12.32 -0.70
CA ILE A 16 1.88 13.59 -0.69
C ILE A 16 1.72 14.20 -2.09
N PRO A 17 1.02 15.36 -2.24
CA PRO A 17 0.71 15.93 -3.56
C PRO A 17 1.92 16.13 -4.49
N LYS A 18 3.11 16.37 -3.92
CA LYS A 18 4.35 16.55 -4.67
C LYS A 18 4.78 15.30 -5.47
N ASN A 19 4.27 14.12 -5.11
CA ASN A 19 4.68 12.83 -5.68
C ASN A 19 3.74 12.31 -6.79
N ASN A 20 2.86 13.15 -7.35
CA ASN A 20 1.88 12.72 -8.38
C ASN A 20 2.52 11.98 -9.58
N ASN A 21 3.72 12.37 -10.02
CA ASN A 21 4.40 11.68 -11.12
C ASN A 21 4.67 10.20 -10.80
N LEU A 22 5.10 9.90 -9.55
CA LEU A 22 5.32 8.53 -9.09
C LEU A 22 4.01 7.75 -9.08
N TYR A 23 2.94 8.36 -8.55
CA TYR A 23 1.63 7.71 -8.47
C TYR A 23 1.10 7.33 -9.86
N ASN A 24 1.18 8.27 -10.81
CA ASN A 24 0.79 8.02 -12.19
C ASN A 24 1.61 6.89 -12.83
N SER A 25 2.93 6.85 -12.61
CA SER A 25 3.77 5.78 -13.13
C SER A 25 3.38 4.40 -12.57
N LEU A 26 3.09 4.31 -11.27
CA LEU A 26 2.66 3.05 -10.65
C LEU A 26 1.30 2.59 -11.16
N GLU A 27 0.35 3.50 -11.34
CA GLU A 27 -0.98 3.19 -11.88
C GLU A 27 -0.89 2.72 -13.35
N ILE A 28 -0.05 3.35 -14.17
CA ILE A 28 0.20 2.94 -15.57
C ILE A 28 0.78 1.52 -15.63
N ILE A 29 1.66 1.16 -14.68
CA ILE A 29 2.21 -0.20 -14.58
C ILE A 29 1.13 -1.23 -14.19
N GLY A 30 0.02 -0.78 -13.59
CA GLY A 30 -1.13 -1.61 -13.22
C GLY A 30 -1.32 -1.80 -11.72
N TYR A 31 -0.60 -1.05 -10.88
CA TYR A 31 -0.81 -1.08 -9.43
C TYR A 31 -2.05 -0.28 -9.04
N LYS A 32 -2.84 -0.82 -8.11
CA LYS A 32 -3.93 -0.08 -7.45
C LYS A 32 -3.39 0.60 -6.20
N LEU A 33 -3.38 1.93 -6.19
CA LEU A 33 -2.86 2.71 -5.07
C LEU A 33 -3.94 2.90 -4.00
N ILE A 34 -3.64 2.49 -2.77
CA ILE A 34 -4.47 2.71 -1.58
C ILE A 34 -3.83 3.86 -0.79
N TYR A 35 -4.42 5.04 -0.90
CA TYR A 35 -3.88 6.26 -0.31
C TYR A 35 -4.26 6.41 1.16
N LYS A 36 -3.27 6.75 2.00
CA LYS A 36 -3.49 7.20 3.37
C LYS A 36 -3.24 8.71 3.50
N PRO A 37 -4.16 9.49 4.11
CA PRO A 37 -3.88 10.87 4.46
C PRO A 37 -2.67 10.96 5.39
N VAL A 38 -1.68 11.76 5.03
CA VAL A 38 -0.50 11.97 5.86
C VAL A 38 -0.83 12.96 6.98
N VAL A 39 -0.70 12.53 8.24
CA VAL A 39 -0.83 13.42 9.39
C VAL A 39 0.50 14.13 9.64
N LYS A 40 0.52 15.45 9.52
CA LYS A 40 1.65 16.29 9.93
C LYS A 40 1.53 16.59 11.42
N LEU A 41 2.42 16.04 12.24
CA LEU A 41 2.53 16.40 13.64
C LEU A 41 3.37 17.69 13.74
N GLU A 42 2.72 18.82 14.00
CA GLU A 42 3.38 20.13 14.04
C GLU A 42 4.26 20.35 15.28
N LYS A 43 4.05 19.59 16.37
CA LYS A 43 4.61 19.96 17.68
C LYS A 43 6.08 19.60 17.91
N HIS A 44 6.62 18.53 17.34
CA HIS A 44 8.02 18.16 17.58
C HIS A 44 8.61 17.43 16.35
N ASN A 45 9.50 18.10 15.62
CA ASN A 45 10.30 17.55 14.52
C ASN A 45 9.52 16.87 13.38
N LYS A 46 8.80 17.65 12.54
CA LYS A 46 8.46 17.35 11.12
C LYS A 46 8.34 15.85 10.73
N LYS A 47 7.75 15.02 11.60
CA LYS A 47 7.64 13.57 11.38
C LYS A 47 6.29 13.34 10.75
N ILE A 48 6.31 13.14 9.44
CA ILE A 48 5.19 12.58 8.71
C ILE A 48 4.97 11.17 9.27
N LYS A 49 3.86 10.95 9.99
CA LYS A 49 3.41 9.59 10.34
C LYS A 49 2.50 9.10 9.21
N GLY A 50 3.05 8.21 8.40
CA GLY A 50 2.36 7.50 7.33
C GLY A 50 2.41 5.99 7.53
N ASN A 51 2.32 5.52 8.78
CA ASN A 51 2.18 4.08 9.07
C ASN A 51 0.95 3.55 8.33
N ILE A 52 1.05 2.39 7.69
CA ILE A 52 0.00 1.80 6.84
C ILE A 52 -0.56 0.50 7.42
N ASP A 53 -0.13 0.12 8.62
CA ASP A 53 -0.26 -1.24 9.14
C ASP A 53 -1.74 -1.62 9.32
N ALA A 54 -2.52 -0.71 9.89
CA ALA A 54 -3.96 -0.91 10.08
C ALA A 54 -4.71 -1.03 8.75
N GLU A 55 -4.36 -0.22 7.75
CA GLU A 55 -4.98 -0.29 6.42
C GLU A 55 -4.59 -1.57 5.68
N LEU A 56 -3.32 -1.98 5.78
CA LEU A 56 -2.85 -3.23 5.21
C LEU A 56 -3.58 -4.44 5.83
N ILE A 57 -3.71 -4.48 7.16
CA ILE A 57 -4.44 -5.55 7.87
C ILE A 57 -5.91 -5.56 7.46
N LEU A 58 -6.58 -4.41 7.51
CA LEU A 58 -8.02 -4.30 7.19
C LEU A 58 -8.30 -4.72 5.75
N TYR A 59 -7.52 -4.20 4.80
CA TYR A 59 -7.72 -4.49 3.39
C TYR A 59 -7.37 -5.96 3.06
N SER A 60 -6.30 -6.49 3.65
CA SER A 60 -5.95 -7.91 3.51
C SER A 60 -7.04 -8.83 4.08
N THR A 61 -7.69 -8.42 5.17
CA THR A 61 -8.81 -9.16 5.78
C THR A 61 -10.04 -9.14 4.86
N ILE A 62 -10.34 -8.00 4.23
CA ILE A 62 -11.45 -7.88 3.27
C ILE A 62 -11.19 -8.71 2.00
N GLU A 63 -9.95 -8.74 1.51
CA GLU A 63 -9.58 -9.52 0.32
C GLU A 63 -9.30 -10.99 0.61
N PHE A 64 -9.15 -11.40 1.88
CA PHE A 64 -8.85 -12.79 2.28
C PHE A 64 -9.71 -13.86 1.59
N PRO A 65 -11.04 -13.71 1.44
CA PRO A 65 -11.86 -14.71 0.74
C PRO A 65 -11.71 -14.70 -0.79
N ASN A 66 -10.97 -13.73 -1.37
CA ASN A 66 -10.91 -13.49 -2.81
C ASN A 66 -9.63 -14.01 -3.48
N TYR A 67 -8.77 -14.71 -2.75
CA TYR A 67 -7.55 -15.31 -3.29
C TYR A 67 -7.19 -16.63 -2.60
N ASP A 68 -6.55 -17.53 -3.34
CA ASP A 68 -5.98 -18.77 -2.77
C ASP A 68 -4.55 -18.57 -2.26
N LYS A 69 -3.85 -17.58 -2.83
CA LYS A 69 -2.46 -17.22 -2.49
C LYS A 69 -2.29 -15.72 -2.58
N ALA A 70 -1.50 -15.17 -1.67
CA ALA A 70 -1.07 -13.78 -1.68
C ALA A 70 0.46 -13.69 -1.63
N ILE A 71 0.98 -12.57 -2.11
CA ILE A 71 2.39 -12.18 -1.96
C ILE A 71 2.37 -10.89 -1.16
N LEU A 72 2.96 -10.91 0.03
CA LEU A 72 3.20 -9.72 0.83
C LEU A 72 4.64 -9.26 0.59
N VAL A 73 4.79 -7.98 0.22
CA VAL A 73 6.10 -7.34 0.08
C VAL A 73 6.20 -6.28 1.15
N SER A 74 6.89 -6.60 2.25
CA SER A 74 7.14 -5.70 3.37
C SER A 74 8.58 -5.84 3.84
N GLY A 75 9.14 -4.76 4.38
CA GLY A 75 10.38 -4.80 5.16
C GLY A 75 10.13 -4.91 6.67
N ASP A 76 8.86 -4.89 7.08
CA ASP A 76 8.43 -5.01 8.48
C ASP A 76 8.09 -6.46 8.80
N GLY A 77 8.66 -6.99 9.88
CA GLY A 77 8.49 -8.38 10.32
C GLY A 77 7.26 -8.62 11.18
N ASP A 78 6.49 -7.58 11.51
CA ASP A 78 5.23 -7.69 12.26
C ASP A 78 4.06 -8.23 11.41
N PHE A 79 4.23 -8.32 10.08
CA PHE A 79 3.24 -8.87 9.13
C PHE A 79 3.61 -10.26 8.62
#